data_AF-A0A955VY54-F1
#
_entry.id   AF-A0A955VY54-F1
#
_cell.length_a   1.000
_cell.length_b   1.000
_cell.length_c   1.000
_cell.angle_alpha   90.00
_cell.angle_beta   90.00
_cell.angle_gamma   90.00
#
_symmetry.space_group_name_H-M   'P 1'
#
loop_
_entity.id
_entity.type
_entity.pdbx_description
1 polymer ?
#
loop_
_entity_poly.entity_id
_entity_poly.type
_entity_poly.pdbx_seq_one_letter_code
_entity_poly.pdbx_strand_id
1 'polypeptide(L)'
;MTWRSLRVAPCGTHHLDAHGQPAYDERFDEVLKFHEPGLAPVLRGGRAWHVRSDGSAAYDRRFLRTFGYYEGLAAVVAPDGSHHITPDGTDASPRRYAWCGNFQQGRCTVRDLAGAYHHITSGGDDAYPARWRYAGDYRDGIAVVQADDGSSTHVRLDGSLLHDQWFVDLDVFHKGFARARDDDGWMHVDLRGRPVYLRRFQAVEPFYNGQARVERFDGALEVIDEAGARLVELRPARRSEFASLSGDMVGFWRTQTIATAVQLGVIEVLPASAAEVTHRCGLGVDGARRLLRALGELHLAAGHEDWWTLTERGALLRADHPLTLADAAIEYAGPFTSMWSRLPDALRGSLAWAAPDVFGEVAHDEGRRVGHHRMLRSYARHDYAEV
;
A
#
# COMPACT_ATOMS: atom_id res chain seq x y z
N MET A 1 29.78 -20.59 -31.29
CA MET A 1 28.89 -19.46 -30.91
C MET A 1 29.15 -19.12 -29.45
N THR A 2 29.18 -17.84 -29.07
CA THR A 2 29.28 -17.48 -27.64
C THR A 2 27.88 -17.27 -27.09
N TRP A 3 27.58 -17.81 -25.91
CA TRP A 3 26.26 -17.65 -25.28
C TRP A 3 25.85 -16.17 -25.12
N ARG A 4 26.84 -15.27 -25.03
CA ARG A 4 26.65 -13.81 -24.91
C ARG A 4 25.92 -13.17 -26.09
N SER A 5 25.99 -13.77 -27.27
CA SER A 5 25.26 -13.27 -28.46
C SER A 5 23.86 -13.84 -28.58
N LEU A 6 23.49 -14.83 -27.77
CA LEU A 6 22.20 -15.49 -27.85
C LEU A 6 21.10 -14.61 -27.25
N ARG A 7 19.94 -14.60 -27.90
CA ARG A 7 18.76 -13.83 -27.47
C ARG A 7 17.55 -14.74 -27.38
N VAL A 8 16.66 -14.47 -26.45
CA VAL A 8 15.39 -15.22 -26.36
C VAL A 8 14.55 -14.92 -27.61
N ALA A 9 14.06 -15.96 -28.27
CA ALA A 9 13.16 -15.81 -29.41
C ALA A 9 11.88 -15.07 -28.97
N PRO A 10 11.22 -14.28 -29.85
CA PRO A 10 9.99 -13.58 -29.49
C PRO A 10 8.86 -14.48 -28.96
N CYS A 11 8.83 -15.75 -29.37
CA CYS A 11 7.87 -16.74 -28.88
C CYS A 11 8.24 -17.34 -27.52
N GLY A 12 9.42 -17.05 -26.97
CA GLY A 12 9.86 -17.49 -25.64
C GLY A 12 10.30 -18.96 -25.52
N THR A 13 10.35 -19.73 -26.62
CA THR A 13 10.54 -21.20 -26.55
C THR A 13 11.97 -21.69 -26.81
N HIS A 14 12.86 -20.83 -27.27
CA HIS A 14 14.25 -21.16 -27.61
C HIS A 14 15.09 -19.88 -27.74
N HIS A 15 16.39 -20.05 -27.97
CA HIS A 15 17.32 -18.96 -28.21
C HIS A 15 17.67 -18.82 -29.70
N LEU A 16 17.91 -17.58 -30.11
CA LEU A 16 18.37 -17.21 -31.44
C LEU A 16 19.82 -16.77 -31.41
N ASP A 17 20.55 -17.05 -32.48
CA ASP A 17 21.89 -16.54 -32.72
C ASP A 17 21.89 -15.06 -33.17
N ALA A 18 23.07 -14.53 -33.50
CA ALA A 18 23.23 -13.15 -33.95
C ALA A 18 22.55 -12.86 -35.30
N HIS A 19 22.22 -13.89 -36.10
CA HIS A 19 21.55 -13.80 -37.38
C HIS A 19 20.04 -14.07 -37.28
N GLY A 20 19.53 -14.28 -36.07
CA GLY A 20 18.12 -14.57 -35.83
C GLY A 20 17.72 -16.02 -36.14
N GLN A 21 18.68 -16.93 -36.30
CA GLN A 21 18.43 -18.35 -36.52
C GLN A 21 18.38 -19.09 -35.18
N PRO A 22 17.59 -20.18 -35.05
CA PRO A 22 17.60 -21.00 -33.84
C PRO A 22 19.01 -21.49 -33.50
N ALA A 23 19.43 -21.29 -32.25
CA ALA A 23 20.75 -21.69 -31.78
C ALA A 23 20.90 -23.22 -31.62
N TYR A 24 19.77 -23.92 -31.49
CA TYR A 24 19.65 -25.37 -31.32
C TYR A 24 18.23 -25.83 -31.73
N ASP A 25 18.03 -27.14 -31.89
CA ASP A 25 16.78 -27.72 -32.40
C ASP A 25 15.71 -27.91 -31.32
N GLU A 26 16.13 -28.11 -30.06
CA GLU A 26 15.23 -28.28 -28.93
C GLU A 26 14.27 -27.10 -28.76
N ARG A 27 13.04 -27.42 -28.34
CA ARG A 27 12.00 -26.43 -28.00
C ARG A 27 11.50 -26.69 -26.59
N PHE A 28 11.32 -25.58 -25.88
CA PHE A 28 10.88 -25.53 -24.48
C PHE A 28 9.54 -24.79 -24.41
N ASP A 29 8.84 -24.95 -23.29
CA ASP A 29 7.64 -24.17 -23.01
C ASP A 29 8.02 -22.71 -22.71
N GLU A 30 9.15 -22.51 -22.02
CA GLU A 30 9.73 -21.19 -21.72
C GLU A 30 11.25 -21.28 -21.64
N VAL A 31 11.96 -20.25 -22.10
CA VAL A 31 13.38 -20.01 -21.83
C VAL A 31 13.60 -18.59 -21.31
N LEU A 32 14.52 -18.45 -20.35
CA LEU A 32 15.06 -17.16 -19.92
C LEU A 32 16.44 -16.92 -20.54
N LYS A 33 16.93 -15.69 -20.46
CA LYS A 33 18.24 -15.30 -21.04
C LYS A 33 19.38 -16.14 -20.46
N PHE A 34 20.47 -16.27 -21.21
CA PHE A 34 21.72 -16.79 -20.70
C PHE A 34 22.37 -15.82 -19.70
N HIS A 35 22.86 -16.37 -18.59
CA HIS A 35 23.68 -15.70 -17.59
C HIS A 35 25.04 -16.39 -17.48
N GLU A 36 26.06 -15.71 -16.97
CA GLU A 36 27.34 -16.33 -16.62
C GLU A 36 27.09 -17.49 -15.63
N PRO A 37 27.64 -18.71 -15.83
CA PRO A 37 28.79 -19.06 -16.68
C PRO A 37 28.46 -19.44 -18.15
N GLY A 38 27.24 -19.19 -18.62
CA GLY A 38 26.75 -19.59 -19.95
C GLY A 38 25.59 -20.57 -19.86
N LEU A 39 24.74 -20.38 -18.85
CA LEU A 39 23.58 -21.21 -18.58
C LEU A 39 22.29 -20.39 -18.68
N ALA A 40 21.25 -21.00 -19.22
CA ALA A 40 19.92 -20.39 -19.36
C ALA A 40 18.86 -21.26 -18.67
N PRO A 41 17.98 -20.67 -17.84
CA PRO A 41 16.81 -21.36 -17.31
C PRO A 41 15.84 -21.76 -18.43
N VAL A 42 15.29 -22.96 -18.34
CA VAL A 42 14.26 -23.47 -19.26
C VAL A 42 13.16 -24.19 -18.48
N LEU A 43 11.95 -24.22 -19.05
CA LEU A 43 10.80 -24.97 -18.57
C LEU A 43 10.28 -25.87 -19.69
N ARG A 44 10.03 -27.15 -19.39
CA ARG A 44 9.35 -28.07 -20.31
C ARG A 44 8.56 -29.12 -19.55
N GLY A 45 7.29 -29.28 -19.90
CA GLY A 45 6.40 -30.27 -19.29
C GLY A 45 6.28 -30.10 -17.78
N GLY A 46 6.22 -28.85 -17.29
CA GLY A 46 6.13 -28.54 -15.86
C GLY A 46 7.40 -28.80 -15.05
N ARG A 47 8.54 -29.03 -15.71
CA ARG A 47 9.84 -29.24 -15.07
C ARG A 47 10.85 -28.22 -15.57
N ALA A 48 11.61 -27.63 -14.66
CA ALA A 48 12.58 -26.59 -14.94
C ALA A 48 14.02 -27.05 -14.68
N TRP A 49 14.96 -26.57 -15.48
CA TRP A 49 16.41 -26.80 -15.34
C TRP A 49 17.19 -25.75 -16.12
N HIS A 50 18.51 -25.85 -16.16
CA HIS A 50 19.35 -24.97 -16.96
C HIS A 50 19.96 -25.70 -18.17
N VAL A 51 20.08 -25.00 -19.29
CA VAL A 51 20.72 -25.51 -20.52
C VAL A 51 22.02 -24.79 -20.83
N ARG A 52 22.91 -25.48 -21.55
CA ARG A 52 24.09 -24.90 -22.18
C ARG A 52 23.70 -24.20 -23.48
N SER A 53 24.65 -23.50 -24.10
CA SER A 53 24.43 -22.76 -25.35
C SER A 53 24.01 -23.60 -26.55
N ASP A 54 24.22 -24.91 -26.49
CA ASP A 54 23.80 -25.89 -27.50
C ASP A 54 22.41 -26.49 -27.22
N GLY A 55 21.70 -26.02 -26.19
CA GLY A 55 20.38 -26.52 -25.80
C GLY A 55 20.41 -27.77 -24.91
N SER A 56 21.59 -28.38 -24.70
CA SER A 56 21.73 -29.56 -23.82
C SER A 56 21.51 -29.20 -22.36
N ALA A 57 20.92 -30.12 -21.58
CA ALA A 57 20.74 -29.94 -20.14
C ALA A 57 22.09 -29.85 -19.43
N ALA A 58 22.29 -28.83 -18.59
CA ALA A 58 23.50 -28.63 -17.81
C ALA A 58 23.73 -29.76 -16.79
N TYR A 59 22.64 -30.30 -16.23
CA TYR A 59 22.59 -31.38 -15.25
C TYR A 59 21.25 -32.12 -15.33
N ASP A 60 21.12 -33.25 -14.65
CA ASP A 60 19.93 -34.13 -14.73
C ASP A 60 18.79 -33.76 -13.78
N ARG A 61 19.10 -33.04 -12.69
CA ARG A 61 18.10 -32.62 -11.70
C ARG A 61 17.05 -31.69 -12.33
N ARG A 62 15.81 -31.77 -11.83
CA ARG A 62 14.66 -31.00 -12.30
C ARG A 62 13.97 -30.32 -11.12
N PHE A 63 13.50 -29.10 -11.35
CA PHE A 63 12.88 -28.23 -10.37
C PHE A 63 11.47 -27.82 -10.82
N LEU A 64 10.71 -27.16 -9.95
CA LEU A 64 9.44 -26.54 -10.33
C LEU A 64 9.69 -25.25 -11.12
N ARG A 65 10.68 -24.44 -10.70
CA ARG A 65 11.16 -23.25 -11.41
C ARG A 65 12.67 -23.07 -11.22
N THR A 66 13.31 -22.43 -12.18
CA THR A 66 14.72 -22.03 -12.13
C THR A 66 14.86 -20.59 -12.63
N PHE A 67 15.80 -19.83 -12.06
CA PHE A 67 16.08 -18.44 -12.42
C PHE A 67 17.54 -18.26 -12.82
N GLY A 68 17.88 -17.10 -13.40
CA GLY A 68 19.24 -16.83 -13.89
C GLY A 68 20.32 -16.92 -12.80
N TYR A 69 21.54 -17.19 -13.22
CA TYR A 69 22.71 -17.18 -12.33
C TYR A 69 23.16 -15.74 -12.04
N TYR A 70 23.39 -15.45 -10.75
CA TYR A 70 23.97 -14.21 -10.25
C TYR A 70 25.03 -14.57 -9.22
N GLU A 71 26.22 -13.99 -9.35
CA GLU A 71 27.37 -14.29 -8.47
C GLU A 71 27.67 -15.81 -8.34
N GLY A 72 27.46 -16.55 -9.43
CA GLY A 72 27.72 -17.99 -9.50
C GLY A 72 26.63 -18.90 -8.94
N LEU A 73 25.51 -18.35 -8.45
CA LEU A 73 24.40 -19.11 -7.88
C LEU A 73 23.08 -18.80 -8.60
N ALA A 74 22.20 -19.81 -8.71
CA ALA A 74 20.86 -19.63 -9.28
C ALA A 74 19.80 -19.96 -8.23
N ALA A 75 18.80 -19.10 -8.09
CA ALA A 75 17.61 -19.40 -7.31
C ALA A 75 16.76 -20.46 -8.03
N VAL A 76 16.22 -21.41 -7.27
CA VAL A 76 15.31 -22.45 -7.76
C VAL A 76 14.15 -22.65 -6.80
N VAL A 77 13.04 -23.14 -7.33
CA VAL A 77 11.87 -23.57 -6.55
C VAL A 77 11.75 -25.07 -6.65
N ALA A 78 11.80 -25.75 -5.51
CA ALA A 78 11.60 -27.19 -5.39
C ALA A 78 10.41 -27.50 -4.46
N PRO A 79 9.90 -28.75 -4.44
CA PRO A 79 8.79 -29.12 -3.56
C PRO A 79 9.06 -28.92 -2.06
N ASP A 80 10.34 -28.95 -1.66
CA ASP A 80 10.80 -28.75 -0.29
C ASP A 80 11.17 -27.30 0.04
N GLY A 81 10.99 -26.37 -0.91
CA GLY A 81 11.20 -24.93 -0.72
C GLY A 81 12.15 -24.30 -1.75
N SER A 82 12.22 -22.98 -1.70
CA SER A 82 13.14 -22.19 -2.52
C SER A 82 14.55 -22.24 -1.93
N HIS A 83 15.57 -22.34 -2.79
CA HIS A 83 16.98 -22.37 -2.40
C HIS A 83 17.88 -22.02 -3.60
N HIS A 84 19.19 -22.00 -3.38
CA HIS A 84 20.18 -21.72 -4.41
C HIS A 84 20.95 -22.97 -4.81
N ILE A 85 21.32 -23.05 -6.09
CA ILE A 85 22.14 -24.11 -6.65
C ILE A 85 23.39 -23.56 -7.33
N THR A 86 24.42 -24.40 -7.40
CA THR A 86 25.63 -24.18 -8.19
C THR A 86 25.40 -24.52 -9.67
N PRO A 87 26.34 -24.18 -10.59
CA PRO A 87 26.21 -24.45 -12.02
C PRO A 87 26.07 -25.94 -12.41
N ASP A 88 26.52 -26.86 -11.57
CA ASP A 88 26.37 -28.31 -11.73
C ASP A 88 25.04 -28.87 -11.17
N GLY A 89 24.18 -28.00 -10.61
CA GLY A 89 22.85 -28.38 -10.12
C GLY A 89 22.82 -28.91 -8.69
N THR A 90 23.95 -28.86 -7.97
CA THR A 90 23.99 -29.20 -6.54
C THR A 90 23.50 -28.05 -5.67
N ASP A 91 22.97 -28.37 -4.48
CA ASP A 91 22.53 -27.35 -3.52
C ASP A 91 23.74 -26.56 -3.03
N ALA A 92 23.64 -25.22 -3.05
CA ALA A 92 24.67 -24.36 -2.46
C ALA A 92 24.66 -24.43 -0.93
N SER A 93 23.50 -24.77 -0.34
CA SER A 93 23.29 -24.89 1.11
C SER A 93 22.10 -25.82 1.38
N PRO A 94 22.06 -26.55 2.51
CA PRO A 94 20.89 -27.36 2.90
C PRO A 94 19.66 -26.54 3.30
N ARG A 95 19.78 -25.21 3.43
CA ARG A 95 18.66 -24.36 3.85
C ARG A 95 17.56 -24.29 2.80
N ARG A 96 16.33 -24.06 3.28
CA ARG A 96 15.12 -23.92 2.47
C ARG A 96 14.33 -22.71 2.96
N TYR A 97 13.78 -21.98 2.00
CA TYR A 97 13.07 -20.74 2.23
C TYR A 97 11.68 -20.79 1.59
N ALA A 98 10.74 -19.99 2.10
CA ALA A 98 9.48 -19.76 1.40
C ALA A 98 9.73 -19.06 0.06
N TRP A 99 10.75 -18.19 0.00
CA TRP A 99 11.21 -17.51 -1.20
C TRP A 99 12.67 -17.07 -1.07
N CYS A 100 13.43 -17.06 -2.18
CA CYS A 100 14.77 -16.48 -2.24
C CYS A 100 14.95 -15.66 -3.52
N GLY A 101 15.64 -14.52 -3.39
CA GLY A 101 16.01 -13.66 -4.51
C GLY A 101 17.32 -14.06 -5.18
N ASN A 102 17.89 -13.13 -5.93
CA ASN A 102 19.20 -13.29 -6.57
C ASN A 102 20.32 -12.78 -5.65
N PHE A 103 21.52 -13.33 -5.80
CA PHE A 103 22.70 -12.77 -5.13
C PHE A 103 23.15 -11.48 -5.82
N GLN A 104 23.33 -10.43 -5.02
CA GLN A 104 23.82 -9.12 -5.45
C GLN A 104 24.71 -8.54 -4.35
N GLN A 105 25.93 -8.16 -4.69
CA GLN A 105 26.93 -7.60 -3.79
C GLN A 105 27.24 -8.51 -2.59
N GLY A 106 27.29 -9.84 -2.83
CA GLY A 106 27.57 -10.83 -1.80
C GLY A 106 26.43 -11.03 -0.78
N ARG A 107 25.21 -10.60 -1.10
CA ARG A 107 24.00 -10.77 -0.29
C ARG A 107 22.85 -11.29 -1.13
N CYS A 108 21.93 -12.00 -0.49
CA CYS A 108 20.67 -12.38 -1.10
C CYS A 108 19.54 -12.19 -0.09
N THR A 109 18.44 -11.59 -0.54
CA THR A 109 17.21 -11.49 0.23
C THR A 109 16.46 -12.81 0.19
N VAL A 110 16.03 -13.28 1.36
CA VAL A 110 15.21 -14.48 1.51
C VAL A 110 14.03 -14.21 2.43
N ARG A 111 12.95 -14.97 2.24
CA ARG A 111 11.81 -15.01 3.15
C ARG A 111 11.73 -16.40 3.77
N ASP A 112 11.81 -16.47 5.09
CA ASP A 112 11.68 -17.75 5.80
C ASP A 112 10.24 -18.30 5.77
N LEU A 113 10.07 -19.50 6.31
CA LEU A 113 8.77 -20.18 6.36
C LEU A 113 7.78 -19.52 7.34
N ALA A 114 8.27 -18.69 8.27
CA ALA A 114 7.43 -17.89 9.17
C ALA A 114 6.96 -16.58 8.52
N GLY A 115 7.52 -16.23 7.35
CA GLY A 115 7.16 -15.05 6.57
C GLY A 115 8.09 -13.85 6.77
N ALA A 116 9.15 -13.97 7.57
CA ALA A 116 10.08 -12.88 7.82
C ALA A 116 11.18 -12.81 6.76
N TYR A 117 11.50 -11.60 6.34
CA TYR A 117 12.57 -11.30 5.40
C TYR A 117 13.89 -11.08 6.13
N HIS A 118 14.98 -11.55 5.54
CA HIS A 118 16.36 -11.28 5.96
C HIS A 118 17.34 -11.49 4.81
N HIS A 119 18.60 -11.19 5.06
CA HIS A 119 19.66 -11.37 4.07
C HIS A 119 20.60 -12.49 4.48
N ILE A 120 21.07 -13.24 3.49
CA ILE A 120 22.05 -14.31 3.64
C ILE A 120 23.32 -14.01 2.85
N THR A 121 24.41 -14.65 3.25
CA THR A 121 25.66 -14.74 2.51
C THR A 121 25.62 -15.87 1.48
N SER A 122 26.59 -15.93 0.57
CA SER A 122 26.68 -16.99 -0.45
C SER A 122 26.87 -18.40 0.14
N GLY A 123 27.34 -18.52 1.38
CA GLY A 123 27.37 -19.79 2.12
C GLY A 123 26.01 -20.25 2.64
N GLY A 124 24.96 -19.42 2.49
CA GLY A 124 23.63 -19.66 3.02
C GLY A 124 23.44 -19.23 4.48
N ASP A 125 24.49 -18.72 5.13
CA ASP A 125 24.37 -18.22 6.50
C ASP A 125 23.74 -16.84 6.53
N ASP A 126 22.94 -16.57 7.58
CA ASP A 126 22.38 -15.26 7.86
C ASP A 126 23.49 -14.21 7.88
N ALA A 127 23.31 -13.12 7.14
CA ALA A 127 24.28 -12.03 7.12
C ALA A 127 24.32 -11.27 8.46
N TYR A 128 23.22 -11.28 9.19
CA TYR A 128 23.02 -10.64 10.50
C TYR A 128 21.71 -11.16 11.15
N PRO A 129 21.52 -10.97 12.47
CA PRO A 129 20.39 -11.59 13.19
C PRO A 129 19.02 -10.92 12.96
N ALA A 130 18.97 -9.67 12.49
CA ALA A 130 17.71 -8.95 12.32
C ALA A 130 16.75 -9.64 11.33
N ARG A 131 15.46 -9.42 11.55
CA ARG A 131 14.34 -9.92 10.73
C ARG A 131 13.39 -8.77 10.44
N TRP A 132 12.80 -8.78 9.26
CA TRP A 132 12.04 -7.67 8.73
C TRP A 132 10.71 -8.15 8.15
N ARG A 133 9.68 -7.29 8.16
CA ARG A 133 8.45 -7.54 7.39
C ARG A 133 8.74 -7.59 5.88
N TYR A 134 9.70 -6.78 5.43
CA TYR A 134 10.20 -6.78 4.07
C TYR A 134 11.67 -6.40 4.04
N ALA A 135 12.42 -6.97 3.09
CA ALA A 135 13.76 -6.52 2.75
C ALA A 135 13.92 -6.53 1.23
N GLY A 136 14.48 -5.46 0.67
CA GLY A 136 14.80 -5.35 -0.76
C GLY A 136 16.21 -5.86 -1.08
N ASP A 137 16.56 -5.88 -2.35
CA ASP A 137 17.92 -6.23 -2.78
C ASP A 137 18.93 -5.11 -2.45
N TYR A 138 20.19 -5.48 -2.26
CA TYR A 138 21.26 -4.52 -2.09
C TYR A 138 21.63 -3.81 -3.39
N ARG A 139 21.74 -2.49 -3.31
CA ARG A 139 22.30 -1.62 -4.35
C ARG A 139 23.26 -0.64 -3.71
N ASP A 140 24.46 -0.54 -4.25
CA ASP A 140 25.54 0.32 -3.74
C ASP A 140 25.80 0.17 -2.22
N GLY A 141 25.74 -1.06 -1.72
CA GLY A 141 25.97 -1.43 -0.32
C GLY A 141 24.80 -1.15 0.62
N ILE A 142 23.65 -0.73 0.08
CA ILE A 142 22.47 -0.32 0.84
C ILE A 142 21.24 -1.12 0.39
N ALA A 143 20.42 -1.56 1.34
CA ALA A 143 19.10 -2.15 1.08
C ALA A 143 18.03 -1.37 1.84
N VAL A 144 16.80 -1.41 1.33
CA VAL A 144 15.61 -0.94 2.06
C VAL A 144 15.04 -2.12 2.86
N VAL A 145 14.69 -1.89 4.12
CA VAL A 145 13.99 -2.84 4.97
C VAL A 145 12.75 -2.18 5.57
N GLN A 146 11.74 -3.00 5.89
CA GLN A 146 10.51 -2.58 6.54
C GLN A 146 10.36 -3.28 7.90
N ALA A 147 10.10 -2.50 8.95
CA ALA A 147 9.84 -2.99 10.30
C ALA A 147 8.40 -3.52 10.46
N ASP A 148 8.12 -4.07 11.65
CA ASP A 148 6.84 -4.70 12.00
C ASP A 148 5.67 -3.70 12.14
N ASP A 149 5.95 -2.41 12.22
CA ASP A 149 4.94 -1.34 12.17
C ASP A 149 4.64 -0.87 10.73
N GLY A 150 5.37 -1.39 9.73
CA GLY A 150 5.24 -1.00 8.33
C GLY A 150 6.13 0.16 7.90
N SER A 151 6.90 0.76 8.82
CA SER A 151 7.87 1.81 8.49
C SER A 151 9.12 1.24 7.83
N SER A 152 9.74 2.02 6.93
CA SER A 152 10.88 1.60 6.11
C SER A 152 12.12 2.44 6.36
N THR A 153 13.29 1.81 6.29
CA THR A 153 14.59 2.46 6.46
C THR A 153 15.68 1.80 5.61
N HIS A 154 16.88 2.38 5.60
CA HIS A 154 18.05 1.87 4.90
C HIS A 154 19.00 1.11 5.85
N VAL A 155 19.51 -0.03 5.40
CA VAL A 155 20.53 -0.83 6.11
C VAL A 155 21.79 -1.03 5.26
N ARG A 156 22.93 -1.14 5.94
CA ARG A 156 24.22 -1.55 5.34
C ARG A 156 24.31 -3.07 5.20
N LEU A 157 25.36 -3.55 4.54
CA LEU A 157 25.63 -4.99 4.32
C LEU A 157 25.76 -5.82 5.62
N ASP A 158 26.10 -5.18 6.73
CA ASP A 158 26.20 -5.80 8.07
C ASP A 158 24.88 -5.73 8.86
N GLY A 159 23.82 -5.17 8.27
CA GLY A 159 22.51 -5.01 8.89
C GLY A 159 22.37 -3.79 9.80
N SER A 160 23.43 -2.99 9.99
CA SER A 160 23.33 -1.73 10.71
C SER A 160 22.51 -0.71 9.94
N LEU A 161 21.72 0.09 10.66
CA LEU A 161 20.98 1.20 10.08
C LEU A 161 21.95 2.20 9.44
N LEU A 162 21.72 2.55 8.17
CA LEU A 162 22.50 3.60 7.49
C LEU A 162 22.33 4.93 8.21
N HIS A 163 21.09 5.24 8.58
CA HIS A 163 20.64 6.38 9.35
C HIS A 163 19.44 5.96 10.22
N ASP A 164 19.13 6.71 11.27
CA ASP A 164 18.01 6.41 12.17
C ASP A 164 16.75 7.21 11.78
N GLN A 165 16.30 7.05 10.53
CA GLN A 165 15.12 7.72 9.99
C GLN A 165 14.21 6.66 9.37
N TRP A 166 12.92 6.76 9.69
CA TRP A 166 11.90 5.79 9.33
C TRP A 166 10.78 6.50 8.57
N PHE A 167 10.33 5.88 7.48
CA PHE A 167 9.38 6.46 6.55
C PHE A 167 8.21 5.52 6.31
N VAL A 168 7.06 6.05 5.95
CA VAL A 168 5.92 5.23 5.55
C VAL A 168 6.23 4.46 4.27
N ASP A 169 7.02 5.04 3.37
CA ASP A 169 7.55 4.38 2.18
C ASP A 169 8.94 4.91 1.84
N LEU A 170 9.81 4.07 1.28
CA LEU A 170 11.20 4.40 1.01
C LEU A 170 11.76 3.59 -0.15
N ASP A 171 12.36 4.30 -1.11
CA ASP A 171 13.08 3.69 -2.22
C ASP A 171 14.57 3.58 -1.96
N VAL A 172 15.24 2.71 -2.71
CA VAL A 172 16.70 2.69 -2.82
C VAL A 172 17.24 4.01 -3.38
N PHE A 173 18.50 4.31 -3.07
CA PHE A 173 19.19 5.48 -3.61
C PHE A 173 19.34 5.42 -5.13
N HIS A 174 19.11 6.56 -5.77
CA HIS A 174 19.35 6.85 -7.18
C HIS A 174 20.06 8.20 -7.29
N LYS A 175 21.29 8.20 -7.81
CA LYS A 175 22.13 9.42 -7.95
C LYS A 175 22.31 10.20 -6.63
N GLY A 176 22.41 9.50 -5.50
CA GLY A 176 22.65 10.11 -4.17
C GLY A 176 21.39 10.52 -3.39
N PHE A 177 20.21 10.33 -3.98
CA PHE A 177 18.92 10.63 -3.34
C PHE A 177 18.03 9.40 -3.30
N ALA A 178 17.20 9.28 -2.27
CA ALA A 178 16.11 8.31 -2.22
C ALA A 178 14.77 9.06 -2.24
N ARG A 179 13.74 8.45 -2.82
CA ARG A 179 12.36 8.91 -2.61
C ARG A 179 11.87 8.34 -1.30
N ALA A 180 11.27 9.19 -0.47
CA ALA A 180 10.71 8.80 0.81
C ALA A 180 9.31 9.40 0.96
N ARG A 181 8.48 8.76 1.76
CA ARG A 181 7.15 9.24 2.11
C ARG A 181 6.97 9.28 3.61
N ASP A 182 6.63 10.44 4.14
CA ASP A 182 6.10 10.58 5.50
C ASP A 182 4.57 10.78 5.46
N ASP A 183 3.97 11.09 6.60
CA ASP A 183 2.52 11.30 6.71
C ASP A 183 2.03 12.51 5.89
N ASP A 184 2.91 13.48 5.65
CA ASP A 184 2.61 14.68 4.89
C ASP A 184 2.81 14.50 3.38
N GLY A 185 3.51 13.44 2.95
CA GLY A 185 3.61 13.01 1.55
C GLY A 185 5.01 12.64 1.08
N TRP A 186 5.19 12.60 -0.23
CA TRP A 186 6.46 12.22 -0.86
C TRP A 186 7.45 13.36 -0.90
N MET A 187 8.73 13.04 -0.68
CA MET A 187 9.88 13.92 -0.88
C MET A 187 11.12 13.13 -1.32
N HIS A 188 12.22 13.85 -1.56
CA HIS A 188 13.55 13.26 -1.69
C HIS A 188 14.35 13.44 -0.40
N VAL A 189 15.13 12.43 -0.03
CA VAL A 189 16.03 12.44 1.13
C VAL A 189 17.48 12.20 0.72
N ASP A 190 18.41 12.77 1.48
CA ASP A 190 19.85 12.56 1.33
C ASP A 190 20.31 11.21 1.92
N LEU A 191 21.60 10.89 1.80
CA LEU A 191 22.21 9.66 2.36
C LEU A 191 22.11 9.54 3.90
N ARG A 192 21.76 10.63 4.60
CA ARG A 192 21.51 10.65 6.05
C ARG A 192 20.02 10.54 6.37
N GLY A 193 19.18 10.29 5.37
CA GLY A 193 17.72 10.23 5.50
C GLY A 193 17.08 11.60 5.73
N ARG A 194 17.78 12.71 5.51
CA ARG A 194 17.21 14.04 5.76
C ARG A 194 16.47 14.54 4.52
N PRO A 195 15.27 15.11 4.64
CA PRO A 195 14.61 15.76 3.52
C PRO A 195 15.52 16.81 2.89
N VAL A 196 15.67 16.75 1.56
CA VAL A 196 16.50 17.72 0.82
C VAL A 196 15.80 19.08 0.75
N TYR A 197 14.47 19.09 0.90
CA TYR A 197 13.62 20.28 0.94
C TYR A 197 12.38 20.04 1.81
N LEU A 198 11.70 21.13 2.18
CA LEU A 198 10.52 21.09 3.07
C LEU A 198 9.22 20.69 2.37
N ARG A 199 9.11 20.88 1.05
CA ARG A 199 7.87 20.61 0.31
C ARG A 199 7.51 19.12 0.34
N ARG A 200 6.22 18.83 0.28
CA ARG A 200 5.65 17.48 0.15
C ARG A 200 4.75 17.40 -1.07
N PHE A 201 4.69 16.22 -1.66
CA PHE A 201 4.01 15.98 -2.91
C PHE A 201 3.14 14.72 -2.82
N GLN A 202 2.11 14.66 -3.66
CA GLN A 202 1.31 13.46 -3.85
C GLN A 202 2.15 12.34 -4.48
N ALA A 203 3.11 12.69 -5.33
CA ALA A 203 4.10 11.78 -5.90
C ALA A 203 5.34 12.55 -6.34
N VAL A 204 6.51 11.89 -6.26
CA VAL A 204 7.77 12.39 -6.81
C VAL A 204 8.43 11.32 -7.68
N GLU A 205 9.03 11.69 -8.81
CA GLU A 205 9.93 10.83 -9.59
C GLU A 205 11.37 10.98 -9.10
N PRO A 206 12.26 10.00 -9.33
CA PRO A 206 13.68 10.15 -9.01
C PRO A 206 14.30 11.34 -9.78
N PHE A 207 15.34 11.94 -9.20
CA PHE A 207 16.14 12.94 -9.91
C PHE A 207 16.87 12.35 -11.11
N TYR A 208 16.66 12.95 -12.28
CA TYR A 208 17.42 12.72 -13.50
C TYR A 208 18.06 14.02 -13.98
N ASN A 209 19.39 14.09 -13.88
CA ASN A 209 20.19 15.24 -14.33
C ASN A 209 19.77 16.54 -13.62
N GLY A 210 19.59 16.49 -12.30
CA GLY A 210 19.26 17.64 -11.45
C GLY A 210 17.78 18.03 -11.39
N GLN A 211 16.89 17.24 -12.01
CA GLN A 211 15.46 17.57 -12.09
C GLN A 211 14.57 16.36 -11.81
N ALA A 212 13.40 16.60 -11.23
CA ALA A 212 12.38 15.58 -10.99
C ALA A 212 11.00 16.12 -11.35
N ARG A 213 10.15 15.26 -11.93
CA ARG A 213 8.72 15.54 -12.09
C ARG A 213 8.00 15.18 -10.80
N VAL A 214 7.07 16.04 -10.38
CA VAL A 214 6.29 15.83 -9.16
C VAL A 214 4.81 16.16 -9.39
N GLU A 215 3.94 15.52 -8.61
CA GLU A 215 2.51 15.81 -8.55
C GLU A 215 2.14 16.43 -7.20
N ARG A 216 1.48 17.59 -7.22
CA ARG A 216 0.95 18.25 -6.03
C ARG A 216 -0.38 17.63 -5.61
N PHE A 217 -0.80 17.82 -4.35
CA PHE A 217 -2.06 17.28 -3.81
C PHE A 217 -3.32 17.81 -4.51
N ASP A 218 -3.24 18.98 -5.14
CA ASP A 218 -4.30 19.56 -5.97
C ASP A 218 -4.32 19.01 -7.41
N GLY A 219 -3.43 18.05 -7.72
CA GLY A 219 -3.28 17.44 -9.03
C GLY A 219 -2.53 18.31 -10.04
N ALA A 220 -1.89 19.41 -9.63
CA ALA A 220 -0.94 20.10 -10.50
C ALA A 220 0.30 19.22 -10.75
N LEU A 221 0.88 19.34 -11.95
CA LEU A 221 2.15 18.69 -12.28
C LEU A 221 3.21 19.75 -12.54
N GLU A 222 4.40 19.54 -11.98
CA GLU A 222 5.53 20.44 -12.15
C GLU A 222 6.86 19.68 -12.20
N VAL A 223 7.89 20.35 -12.70
CA VAL A 223 9.29 19.93 -12.62
C VAL A 223 9.97 20.78 -11.56
N ILE A 224 10.73 20.13 -10.67
CA ILE A 224 11.52 20.76 -9.62
C ILE A 224 13.02 20.50 -9.81
N ASP A 225 13.85 21.38 -9.25
CA ASP A 225 15.28 21.12 -9.04
C ASP A 225 15.54 20.29 -7.76
N GLU A 226 16.81 19.99 -7.51
CA GLU A 226 17.26 19.26 -6.30
C GLU A 226 16.99 20.01 -4.99
N ALA A 227 16.80 21.33 -5.03
CA ALA A 227 16.38 22.14 -3.87
C ALA A 227 14.85 22.18 -3.69
N GLY A 228 14.09 21.48 -4.54
CA GLY A 228 12.63 21.44 -4.51
C GLY A 228 11.97 22.70 -5.07
N ALA A 229 12.72 23.61 -5.71
CA ALA A 229 12.16 24.79 -6.33
C ALA A 229 11.52 24.43 -7.68
N ARG A 230 10.33 24.98 -7.93
CA ARG A 230 9.61 24.77 -9.21
C ARG A 230 10.38 25.43 -10.35
N LEU A 231 10.76 24.62 -11.34
CA LEU A 231 11.36 25.07 -12.59
C LEU A 231 10.30 25.32 -13.68
N VAL A 232 9.37 24.37 -13.83
CA VAL A 232 8.36 24.40 -14.90
C VAL A 232 7.03 23.87 -14.37
N GLU A 233 5.93 24.54 -14.69
CA GLU A 233 4.59 23.98 -14.51
C GLU A 233 4.15 23.24 -15.77
N LEU A 234 3.84 21.95 -15.65
CA LEU A 234 3.41 21.10 -16.75
C LEU A 234 1.88 21.05 -16.87
N ARG A 235 1.19 21.16 -15.74
CA ARG A 235 -0.28 21.14 -15.65
C ARG A 235 -0.73 21.93 -14.42
N PRO A 236 -1.70 22.84 -14.54
CA PRO A 236 -2.26 23.53 -13.39
C PRO A 236 -3.04 22.57 -12.49
N ALA A 237 -3.41 23.05 -11.30
CA ALA A 237 -4.24 22.33 -10.35
C ALA A 237 -5.53 21.81 -11.01
N ARG A 238 -5.85 20.54 -10.79
CA ARG A 238 -7.11 19.93 -11.23
C ARG A 238 -8.21 20.11 -10.18
N ARG A 239 -7.83 20.25 -8.92
CA ARG A 239 -8.71 20.60 -7.82
C ARG A 239 -8.66 22.11 -7.65
N SER A 240 -9.83 22.73 -7.65
CA SER A 240 -9.95 24.14 -7.35
C SER A 240 -9.91 24.31 -5.83
N GLU A 241 -8.95 25.09 -5.32
CA GLU A 241 -8.93 25.48 -3.90
C GLU A 241 -10.24 26.17 -3.49
N PHE A 242 -10.85 26.93 -4.40
CA PHE A 242 -12.18 27.50 -4.19
C PHE A 242 -13.24 26.42 -4.00
N ALA A 243 -13.27 25.40 -4.87
CA ALA A 243 -14.21 24.30 -4.74
C ALA A 243 -13.94 23.45 -3.49
N SER A 244 -12.66 23.26 -3.11
CA SER A 244 -12.26 22.54 -1.90
C SER A 244 -12.75 23.27 -0.66
N LEU A 245 -12.42 24.55 -0.51
CA LEU A 245 -12.88 25.38 0.60
C LEU A 245 -14.41 25.48 0.65
N SER A 246 -15.06 25.59 -0.52
CA SER A 246 -16.52 25.54 -0.61
C SER A 246 -17.08 24.22 -0.09
N GLY A 247 -16.45 23.10 -0.44
CA GLY A 247 -16.76 21.77 0.09
C GLY A 247 -16.61 21.67 1.60
N ASP A 248 -15.56 22.25 2.17
CA ASP A 248 -15.34 22.30 3.62
C ASP A 248 -16.43 23.10 4.33
N MET A 249 -16.81 24.25 3.77
CA MET A 249 -17.88 25.10 4.31
C MET A 249 -19.25 24.42 4.33
N VAL A 250 -19.51 23.49 3.40
CA VAL A 250 -20.75 22.72 3.36
C VAL A 250 -20.65 21.36 4.03
N GLY A 251 -19.53 21.01 4.70
CA GLY A 251 -19.32 19.70 5.31
C GLY A 251 -20.43 19.24 6.27
N PHE A 252 -21.18 20.18 6.86
CA PHE A 252 -22.33 19.92 7.71
C PHE A 252 -23.40 19.02 7.06
N TRP A 253 -23.58 19.07 5.73
CA TRP A 253 -24.60 18.26 5.06
C TRP A 253 -24.31 16.77 5.25
N ARG A 254 -23.03 16.38 5.35
CA ARG A 254 -22.61 14.99 5.57
C ARG A 254 -23.08 14.51 6.94
N THR A 255 -22.74 15.24 7.99
CA THR A 255 -23.14 14.94 9.38
C THR A 255 -24.67 14.84 9.50
N GLN A 256 -25.38 15.81 8.93
CA GLN A 256 -26.84 15.85 8.99
C GLN A 256 -27.50 14.71 8.19
N THR A 257 -26.95 14.36 7.02
CA THR A 257 -27.45 13.25 6.18
C THR A 257 -27.32 11.91 6.88
N ILE A 258 -26.16 11.65 7.50
CA ILE A 258 -25.90 10.40 8.23
C ILE A 258 -26.89 10.26 9.39
N ALA A 259 -27.01 11.30 10.22
CA ALA A 259 -27.94 11.30 11.34
C ALA A 259 -29.39 11.14 10.88
N THR A 260 -29.80 11.83 9.80
CA THR A 260 -31.14 11.69 9.22
C THR A 260 -31.43 10.26 8.79
N ALA A 261 -30.47 9.57 8.14
CA ALA A 261 -30.65 8.18 7.74
C ALA A 261 -30.81 7.24 8.95
N VAL A 262 -30.09 7.49 10.04
CA VAL A 262 -30.23 6.74 11.30
C VAL A 262 -31.59 7.02 11.95
N GLN A 263 -31.98 8.29 12.11
CA GLN A 263 -33.23 8.72 12.74
C GLN A 263 -34.47 8.19 12.01
N LEU A 264 -34.44 8.17 10.68
CA LEU A 264 -35.54 7.68 9.86
C LEU A 264 -35.54 6.15 9.71
N GLY A 265 -34.59 5.44 10.33
CA GLY A 265 -34.48 3.99 10.25
C GLY A 265 -34.07 3.46 8.87
N VAL A 266 -33.56 4.32 7.98
CA VAL A 266 -33.14 3.93 6.62
C VAL A 266 -31.99 2.93 6.68
N ILE A 267 -31.08 3.09 7.63
CA ILE A 267 -29.95 2.17 7.82
C ILE A 267 -30.43 0.75 8.15
N GLU A 268 -31.49 0.61 8.95
CA GLU A 268 -31.99 -0.68 9.43
C GLU A 268 -32.79 -1.43 8.36
N VAL A 269 -33.38 -0.72 7.40
CA VAL A 269 -34.19 -1.35 6.35
C VAL A 269 -33.37 -1.88 5.19
N LEU A 270 -32.13 -1.38 5.00
CA LEU A 270 -31.26 -1.82 3.93
C LEU A 270 -30.68 -3.23 4.24
N PRO A 271 -30.64 -4.14 3.25
CA PRO A 271 -30.86 -3.90 1.83
C PRO A 271 -32.34 -3.82 1.41
N ALA A 272 -32.66 -2.85 0.54
CA ALA A 272 -34.01 -2.62 0.07
C ALA A 272 -34.04 -1.76 -1.22
N SER A 273 -35.14 -1.84 -1.96
CA SER A 273 -35.48 -0.91 -3.03
C SER A 273 -35.86 0.48 -2.50
N ALA A 274 -35.81 1.50 -3.35
CA ALA A 274 -36.24 2.84 -2.96
C ALA A 274 -37.73 2.88 -2.53
N ALA A 275 -38.58 2.08 -3.19
CA ALA A 275 -39.99 1.96 -2.84
C ALA A 275 -40.22 1.30 -1.47
N GLU A 276 -39.45 0.26 -1.14
CA GLU A 276 -39.51 -0.38 0.17
C GLU A 276 -39.01 0.55 1.28
N VAL A 277 -37.95 1.34 1.03
CA VAL A 277 -37.48 2.37 1.97
C VAL A 277 -38.57 3.42 2.20
N THR A 278 -39.20 3.92 1.14
CA THR A 278 -40.36 4.83 1.24
C THR A 278 -41.45 4.25 2.15
N HIS A 279 -41.86 3.00 1.90
CA HIS A 279 -42.94 2.38 2.65
C HIS A 279 -42.56 2.10 4.11
N ARG A 280 -41.40 1.47 4.35
CA ARG A 280 -40.98 1.01 5.69
C ARG A 280 -40.54 2.15 6.60
N CYS A 281 -40.02 3.24 6.05
CA CYS A 281 -39.57 4.42 6.81
C CYS A 281 -40.57 5.58 6.78
N GLY A 282 -41.72 5.43 6.12
CA GLY A 282 -42.74 6.48 6.04
C GLY A 282 -42.29 7.76 5.31
N LEU A 283 -41.47 7.61 4.27
CA LEU A 283 -40.87 8.74 3.56
C LEU A 283 -41.63 9.10 2.28
N GLY A 284 -41.51 10.33 1.82
CA GLY A 284 -41.88 10.68 0.45
C GLY A 284 -40.94 10.00 -0.56
N VAL A 285 -41.47 9.60 -1.73
CA VAL A 285 -40.70 8.88 -2.77
C VAL A 285 -39.44 9.64 -3.18
N ASP A 286 -39.55 10.93 -3.46
CA ASP A 286 -38.40 11.75 -3.84
C ASP A 286 -37.42 11.97 -2.68
N GLY A 287 -37.94 12.06 -1.45
CA GLY A 287 -37.12 12.18 -0.24
C GLY A 287 -36.25 10.95 -0.01
N ALA A 288 -36.86 9.76 -0.10
CA ALA A 288 -36.14 8.48 0.02
C ALA A 288 -35.04 8.35 -1.05
N ARG A 289 -35.36 8.63 -2.32
CA ARG A 289 -34.38 8.58 -3.41
C ARG A 289 -33.22 9.55 -3.21
N ARG A 290 -33.50 10.79 -2.79
CA ARG A 290 -32.45 11.79 -2.52
C ARG A 290 -31.55 11.38 -1.36
N LEU A 291 -32.14 10.85 -0.28
CA LEU A 291 -31.38 10.37 0.87
C LEU A 291 -30.50 9.16 0.50
N LEU A 292 -31.04 8.19 -0.23
CA LEU A 292 -30.27 7.03 -0.71
C LEU A 292 -29.10 7.45 -1.61
N ARG A 293 -29.32 8.38 -2.55
CA ARG A 293 -28.24 8.95 -3.37
C ARG A 293 -27.20 9.67 -2.53
N ALA A 294 -27.61 10.45 -1.52
CA ALA A 294 -26.68 11.12 -0.63
C ALA A 294 -25.85 10.12 0.20
N LEU A 295 -26.44 9.01 0.66
CA LEU A 295 -25.69 7.91 1.28
C LEU A 295 -24.72 7.25 0.30
N GLY A 296 -25.08 7.18 -0.99
CA GLY A 296 -24.20 6.77 -2.08
C GLY A 296 -22.97 7.64 -2.24
N GLU A 297 -23.15 8.96 -2.30
CA GLU A 297 -22.05 9.94 -2.37
C GLU A 297 -21.13 9.90 -1.14
N LEU A 298 -21.66 9.50 0.02
CA LEU A 298 -20.88 9.29 1.26
C LEU A 298 -20.21 7.91 1.33
N HIS A 299 -20.42 7.06 0.33
CA HIS A 299 -19.99 5.66 0.28
C HIS A 299 -20.47 4.83 1.48
N LEU A 300 -21.65 5.15 2.00
CA LEU A 300 -22.32 4.43 3.09
C LEU A 300 -23.31 3.39 2.54
N ALA A 301 -23.85 3.63 1.35
CA ALA A 301 -24.65 2.67 0.62
C ALA A 301 -24.18 2.58 -0.82
N ALA A 302 -24.38 1.43 -1.45
CA ALA A 302 -24.21 1.22 -2.88
C ALA A 302 -25.56 0.90 -3.49
N GLY A 303 -25.90 1.58 -4.58
CA GLY A 303 -27.10 1.32 -5.37
C GLY A 303 -26.73 0.61 -6.68
N HIS A 304 -27.44 -0.47 -6.99
CA HIS A 304 -27.42 -1.10 -8.30
C HIS A 304 -28.88 -1.16 -8.82
N GLU A 305 -29.14 -0.49 -9.94
CA GLU A 305 -30.50 -0.22 -10.43
C GLU A 305 -31.36 0.50 -9.37
N ASP A 306 -32.41 -0.14 -8.84
CA ASP A 306 -33.25 0.39 -7.77
C ASP A 306 -32.93 -0.23 -6.39
N TRP A 307 -32.00 -1.19 -6.32
CA TRP A 307 -31.67 -1.91 -5.10
C TRP A 307 -30.48 -1.29 -4.37
N TRP A 308 -30.64 -1.02 -3.07
CA TRP A 308 -29.62 -0.39 -2.24
C TRP A 308 -29.15 -1.33 -1.13
N THR A 309 -27.84 -1.32 -0.88
CA THR A 309 -27.15 -2.14 0.13
C THR A 309 -26.16 -1.27 0.90
N LEU A 310 -26.00 -1.49 2.21
CA LEU A 310 -24.95 -0.82 2.99
C LEU A 310 -23.57 -1.31 2.55
N THR A 311 -22.59 -0.41 2.54
CA THR A 311 -21.17 -0.77 2.44
C THR A 311 -20.64 -1.24 3.81
N GLU A 312 -19.41 -1.75 3.88
CA GLU A 312 -18.75 -2.05 5.17
C GLU A 312 -18.72 -0.81 6.09
N ARG A 313 -18.44 0.37 5.51
CA ARG A 313 -18.49 1.65 6.22
C ARG A 313 -19.90 1.98 6.73
N GLY A 314 -20.92 1.78 5.90
CA GLY A 314 -22.32 2.01 6.27
C GLY A 314 -22.84 1.05 7.32
N ALA A 315 -22.34 -0.20 7.35
CA ALA A 315 -22.72 -1.20 8.34
C ALA A 315 -22.39 -0.78 9.79
N LEU A 316 -21.39 0.08 9.98
CA LEU A 316 -21.07 0.69 11.28
C LEU A 316 -22.22 1.53 11.85
N LEU A 317 -23.19 1.94 11.03
CA LEU A 317 -24.35 2.72 11.48
C LEU A 317 -25.52 1.86 11.92
N ARG A 318 -25.47 0.53 11.75
CA ARG A 318 -26.56 -0.35 12.22
C ARG A 318 -26.59 -0.38 13.74
N ALA A 319 -27.77 -0.40 14.34
CA ALA A 319 -27.94 -0.42 15.78
C ALA A 319 -27.40 -1.71 16.44
N ASP A 320 -27.35 -2.82 15.70
CA ASP A 320 -26.85 -4.12 16.13
C ASP A 320 -25.35 -4.33 15.88
N HIS A 321 -24.67 -3.38 15.24
CA HIS A 321 -23.24 -3.48 15.01
C HIS A 321 -22.44 -3.42 16.32
N PRO A 322 -21.45 -4.31 16.57
CA PRO A 322 -20.68 -4.32 17.82
C PRO A 322 -19.92 -3.02 18.12
N LEU A 323 -19.58 -2.29 17.05
CA LEU A 323 -18.94 -0.96 17.06
C LEU A 323 -19.88 0.09 16.46
N THR A 324 -21.17 0.05 16.79
CA THR A 324 -22.15 0.95 16.20
C THR A 324 -21.81 2.42 16.45
N LEU A 325 -21.88 3.22 15.39
CA LEU A 325 -21.73 4.67 15.39
C LEU A 325 -23.07 5.40 15.20
N ALA A 326 -24.20 4.67 15.28
CA ALA A 326 -25.54 5.24 15.13
C ALA A 326 -25.77 6.40 16.10
N ASP A 327 -25.54 6.17 17.39
CA ASP A 327 -25.70 7.19 18.44
C ASP A 327 -24.68 8.33 18.31
N ALA A 328 -23.47 8.04 17.81
CA ALA A 328 -22.47 9.06 17.52
C ALA A 328 -22.97 10.02 16.42
N ALA A 329 -23.59 9.49 15.36
CA ALA A 329 -24.17 10.31 14.32
C ALA A 329 -25.25 11.26 14.86
N ILE A 330 -26.11 10.78 15.76
CA ILE A 330 -27.15 11.61 16.40
C ILE A 330 -26.53 12.69 17.29
N GLU A 331 -25.56 12.32 18.15
CA GLU A 331 -24.91 13.26 19.07
C GLU A 331 -24.16 14.36 18.31
N TYR A 332 -23.45 14.01 17.23
CA TYR A 332 -22.72 14.95 16.39
C TYR A 332 -23.63 15.90 15.61
N ALA A 333 -24.72 15.39 15.04
CA ALA A 333 -25.66 16.21 14.26
C ALA A 333 -26.59 17.08 15.14
N GLY A 334 -26.81 16.68 16.40
CA GLY A 334 -27.68 17.40 17.34
C GLY A 334 -26.88 18.25 18.33
N PRO A 335 -26.74 17.81 19.60
CA PRO A 335 -26.15 18.62 20.67
C PRO A 335 -24.80 19.24 20.33
N PHE A 336 -23.91 18.50 19.65
CA PHE A 336 -22.57 19.01 19.36
C PHE A 336 -22.59 20.07 18.26
N THR A 337 -23.45 19.91 17.24
CA THR A 337 -23.66 20.97 16.23
C THR A 337 -24.16 22.26 16.88
N SER A 338 -25.05 22.18 17.87
CA SER A 338 -25.50 23.36 18.63
C SER A 338 -24.36 24.02 19.40
N MET A 339 -23.43 23.25 19.99
CA MET A 339 -22.25 23.81 20.64
C MET A 339 -21.32 24.53 19.65
N TRP A 340 -21.08 23.95 18.48
CA TRP A 340 -20.25 24.59 17.44
C TRP A 340 -20.81 25.93 16.97
N SER A 341 -22.14 26.09 16.95
CA SER A 341 -22.78 27.36 16.60
C SER A 341 -22.46 28.50 17.59
N ARG A 342 -22.05 28.15 18.81
CA ARG A 342 -21.69 29.07 19.90
C ARG A 342 -20.19 29.35 19.98
N LEU A 343 -19.38 28.72 19.12
CA LEU A 343 -17.91 28.86 19.14
C LEU A 343 -17.44 30.32 19.06
N PRO A 344 -18.01 31.21 18.20
CA PRO A 344 -17.58 32.60 18.17
C PRO A 344 -17.78 33.34 19.50
N ASP A 345 -18.87 33.07 20.22
CA ASP A 345 -19.16 33.69 21.52
C ASP A 345 -18.21 33.18 22.60
N ALA A 346 -17.91 31.87 22.56
CA ALA A 346 -16.93 31.23 23.44
C ALA A 346 -15.54 31.85 23.27
N LEU A 347 -15.08 31.98 22.01
CA LEU A 347 -13.75 32.51 21.70
C LEU A 347 -13.60 34.00 22.02
N ARG A 348 -14.67 34.78 21.94
CA ARG A 348 -14.66 36.19 22.33
C ARG A 348 -14.69 36.40 23.84
N GLY A 349 -14.94 35.36 24.63
CA GLY A 349 -15.09 35.47 26.08
C GLY A 349 -16.31 36.29 26.49
N SER A 350 -17.42 36.20 25.75
CA SER A 350 -18.66 36.90 26.08
C SER A 350 -19.18 36.48 27.46
N LEU A 351 -19.59 37.44 28.29
CA LEU A 351 -20.24 37.19 29.59
C LEU A 351 -21.55 36.39 29.47
N ALA A 352 -22.12 36.30 28.25
CA ALA A 352 -23.33 35.53 27.96
C ALA A 352 -23.05 34.07 27.55
N TRP A 353 -21.78 33.65 27.53
CA TRP A 353 -21.39 32.28 27.23
C TRP A 353 -20.87 31.59 28.49
N ALA A 354 -21.37 30.38 28.74
CA ALA A 354 -20.86 29.47 29.75
C ALA A 354 -20.50 28.14 29.08
N ALA A 355 -19.50 27.45 29.61
CA ALA A 355 -19.14 26.12 29.15
C ALA A 355 -20.34 25.18 29.32
N PRO A 356 -20.74 24.44 28.27
CA PRO A 356 -21.85 23.50 28.35
C PRO A 356 -21.51 22.33 29.29
N ASP A 357 -22.43 21.99 30.19
CA ASP A 357 -22.32 20.79 31.02
C ASP A 357 -22.86 19.58 30.26
N VAL A 358 -22.08 19.08 29.30
CA VAL A 358 -22.48 18.00 28.40
C VAL A 358 -22.91 16.76 29.20
N PHE A 359 -22.15 16.39 30.24
CA PHE A 359 -22.46 15.19 31.03
C PHE A 359 -23.67 15.41 31.94
N GLY A 360 -23.84 16.60 32.50
CA GLY A 360 -25.03 16.97 33.24
C GLY A 360 -26.28 16.88 32.35
N GLU A 361 -26.26 17.49 31.16
CA GLU A 361 -27.37 17.41 30.22
C GLU A 361 -27.68 15.97 29.79
N VAL A 362 -26.65 15.17 29.48
CA VAL A 362 -26.80 13.74 29.16
C VAL A 362 -27.41 12.98 30.34
N ALA A 363 -27.04 13.29 31.58
CA ALA A 363 -27.57 12.61 32.76
C ALA A 363 -29.05 12.89 33.03
N HIS A 364 -29.58 14.04 32.59
CA HIS A 364 -30.97 14.44 32.79
C HIS A 364 -31.93 13.95 31.68
N ASP A 365 -31.42 13.40 30.58
CA ASP A 365 -32.21 12.81 29.49
C ASP A 365 -31.91 11.31 29.38
N GLU A 366 -32.87 10.47 29.76
CA GLU A 366 -32.68 9.01 29.77
C GLU A 366 -32.37 8.44 28.38
N GLY A 367 -33.01 8.95 27.33
CA GLY A 367 -32.79 8.49 25.95
C GLY A 367 -31.40 8.86 25.46
N ARG A 368 -31.00 10.13 25.67
CA ARG A 368 -29.66 10.62 25.35
C ARG A 368 -28.58 9.88 26.14
N ARG A 369 -28.80 9.60 27.42
CA ARG A 369 -27.88 8.84 28.29
C ARG A 369 -27.55 7.46 27.72
N VAL A 370 -28.56 6.70 27.32
CA VAL A 370 -28.38 5.35 26.76
C VAL A 370 -27.58 5.40 25.45
N GLY A 371 -27.94 6.32 24.54
CA GLY A 371 -27.22 6.49 23.28
C GLY A 371 -25.78 6.94 23.48
N HIS A 372 -25.55 7.91 24.36
CA HIS A 372 -24.23 8.45 24.67
C HIS A 372 -23.29 7.37 25.25
N HIS A 373 -23.78 6.51 26.15
CA HIS A 373 -22.99 5.38 26.64
C HIS A 373 -22.68 4.35 25.55
N ARG A 374 -23.60 4.08 24.62
CA ARG A 374 -23.35 3.17 23.50
C ARG A 374 -22.28 3.73 22.56
N MET A 375 -22.36 5.02 22.24
CA MET A 375 -21.34 5.74 21.48
C MET A 375 -19.96 5.59 22.12
N LEU A 376 -19.81 5.96 23.40
CA LEU A 376 -18.52 5.89 24.09
C LEU A 376 -17.97 4.46 24.17
N ARG A 377 -18.85 3.46 24.34
CA ARG A 377 -18.48 2.05 24.34
C ARG A 377 -17.92 1.60 22.98
N SER A 378 -18.47 2.08 21.87
CA SER A 378 -17.98 1.75 20.53
C SER A 378 -16.56 2.27 20.31
N TYR A 379 -16.29 3.53 20.67
CA TYR A 379 -14.94 4.10 20.61
C TYR A 379 -13.98 3.35 21.53
N ALA A 380 -14.37 3.08 22.78
CA ALA A 380 -13.51 2.33 23.70
C ALA A 380 -13.17 0.92 23.20
N ARG A 381 -14.11 0.22 22.58
CA ARG A 381 -13.86 -1.10 21.98
C ARG A 381 -12.92 -1.06 20.79
N HIS A 382 -12.95 0.02 20.02
CA HIS A 382 -12.08 0.21 18.88
C HIS A 382 -10.66 0.58 19.33
N ASP A 383 -10.54 1.59 20.20
CA ASP A 383 -9.26 2.19 20.58
C ASP A 383 -8.48 1.32 21.57
N TYR A 384 -9.15 0.44 22.32
CA TYR A 384 -8.55 -0.42 23.35
C TYR A 384 -8.82 -1.91 23.11
N ALA A 385 -8.91 -2.35 21.84
CA ALA A 385 -9.23 -3.75 21.49
C ALA A 385 -8.22 -4.79 22.03
N GLU A 386 -7.02 -4.36 22.39
CA GLU A 386 -5.90 -5.21 22.85
C GLU A 386 -5.64 -5.14 24.36
N VAL A 387 -6.47 -4.41 25.13
CA VAL A 387 -6.46 -4.37 26.60
C VAL A 387 -7.58 -5.26 27.13
#